data_AF-A0A4R5JS01-F1
#
_entry.id   AF-A0A4R5JS01-F1
#
_cell.length_a   1.000
_cell.length_b   1.000
_cell.length_c   1.000
_cell.angle_alpha   90.00
_cell.angle_beta   90.00
_cell.angle_gamma   90.00
#
_symmetry.space_group_name_H-M   'P 1'
#
loop_
_entity.id
_entity.type
_entity.pdbx_description
1 polymer ?
#
loop_
_entity_poly.entity_id
_entity_poly.type
_entity_poly.pdbx_seq_one_letter_code
_entity_poly.pdbx_strand_id
1 'polypeptide(L)'
;MSVTTDQATANTYDAKLQNNVQLSEVNGGDKTNPLWTSEIDGPDFRAALEQSLANAKLLGSTSAPYALRANLLRVDQPIFGLNFEVTSEVEYTLTETTTNQVIFREIIRAPYTAGLGDSVIGIKRLRLANEGSARANITTILKRLSDLKIEAKQVSLMN
;
A
#
# COMPACT_ATOMS: atom_id res chain seq x y z
N MET A 1 1.06 13.35 -1.67
CA MET A 1 1.11 12.49 -2.87
C MET A 1 -0.30 12.03 -3.22
N SER A 2 -0.77 12.21 -4.46
CA SER A 2 -2.08 11.68 -4.88
C SER A 2 -1.85 10.62 -5.95
N VAL A 3 -2.37 9.41 -5.72
CA VAL A 3 -2.51 8.41 -6.79
C VAL A 3 -3.64 8.91 -7.69
N THR A 4 -3.36 9.14 -8.97
CA THR A 4 -4.33 9.69 -9.93
C THR A 4 -5.55 8.79 -10.05
N THR A 5 -6.73 9.41 -10.09
CA THR A 5 -8.07 8.79 -10.06
C THR A 5 -8.35 7.80 -11.20
N ASP A 6 -7.63 7.88 -12.31
CA ASP A 6 -7.89 7.06 -13.51
C ASP A 6 -7.51 5.57 -13.38
N GLN A 7 -6.55 5.23 -12.50
CA GLN A 7 -6.13 3.82 -12.34
C GLN A 7 -7.04 3.07 -11.34
N ALA A 8 -7.67 3.77 -10.39
CA ALA A 8 -8.52 3.16 -9.36
C ALA A 8 -9.91 2.77 -9.87
N THR A 9 -10.42 3.44 -10.92
CA THR A 9 -11.76 3.22 -11.51
C THR A 9 -11.82 2.08 -12.52
N ALA A 10 -10.68 1.61 -13.04
CA ALA A 10 -10.65 0.51 -14.02
C ALA A 10 -10.79 -0.89 -13.38
N ASN A 11 -10.52 -1.01 -12.07
CA ASN A 11 -10.50 -2.29 -11.38
C ASN A 11 -11.88 -2.62 -10.79
N THR A 12 -12.43 -3.79 -11.15
CA THR A 12 -13.65 -4.32 -10.52
C THR A 12 -13.26 -5.18 -9.32
N TYR A 13 -13.54 -4.67 -8.11
CA TYR A 13 -13.27 -5.38 -6.85
C TYR A 13 -14.40 -6.34 -6.47
N ASP A 14 -14.07 -7.38 -5.70
CA ASP A 14 -15.07 -8.25 -5.06
C ASP A 14 -16.06 -7.39 -4.24
N ALA A 15 -17.36 -7.68 -4.38
CA ALA A 15 -18.42 -6.93 -3.71
C ALA A 15 -18.26 -6.93 -2.19
N LYS A 16 -17.65 -7.97 -1.60
CA LYS A 16 -17.39 -8.03 -0.16
C LYS A 16 -16.39 -6.97 0.30
N LEU A 17 -15.46 -6.54 -0.55
CA LEU A 17 -14.45 -5.53 -0.21
C LEU A 17 -14.96 -4.10 -0.37
N GLN A 18 -16.00 -3.88 -1.18
CA GLN A 18 -16.48 -2.53 -1.48
C GLN A 18 -17.02 -1.85 -0.21
N ASN A 19 -16.44 -0.69 0.13
CA ASN A 19 -16.70 0.09 1.35
C ASN A 19 -16.58 -0.71 2.66
N ASN A 20 -15.80 -1.79 2.65
CA ASN A 20 -15.75 -2.78 3.72
C ASN A 20 -14.32 -3.10 4.17
N VAL A 21 -13.35 -2.25 3.81
CA VAL A 21 -11.95 -2.36 4.26
C VAL A 21 -11.62 -1.20 5.17
N GLN A 22 -11.22 -1.48 6.41
CA GLN A 22 -10.59 -0.50 7.29
C GLN A 22 -9.07 -0.56 7.17
N LEU A 23 -8.39 0.59 7.27
CA LEU A 23 -6.94 0.65 7.41
C LEU A 23 -6.56 0.65 8.89
N SER A 24 -6.29 -0.54 9.44
CA SER A 24 -6.08 -0.72 10.88
C SER A 24 -4.75 -0.15 11.35
N GLU A 25 -3.65 -0.61 10.77
CA GLU A 25 -2.29 -0.20 11.15
C GLU A 25 -1.43 0.04 9.91
N VAL A 26 -0.63 1.10 9.99
CA VAL A 26 0.47 1.36 9.06
C VAL A 26 1.72 1.51 9.91
N ASN A 27 2.57 0.49 9.87
CA ASN A 27 3.81 0.42 10.62
C ASN A 27 4.98 0.72 9.69
N GLY A 28 5.99 1.46 10.14
CA GLY A 28 7.14 1.85 9.32
C GLY A 28 7.93 2.98 9.95
N GLY A 29 9.22 3.10 9.59
CA GLY A 29 10.10 4.13 10.11
C GLY A 29 10.76 3.73 11.43
N ASP A 30 10.12 3.99 12.58
CA ASP A 30 10.88 4.17 13.84
C ASP A 30 11.45 2.89 14.48
N LYS A 31 10.90 1.71 14.17
CA LYS A 31 11.26 0.45 14.85
C LYS A 31 12.26 -0.42 14.10
N THR A 32 12.50 -0.16 12.82
CA THR A 32 13.16 -1.13 11.93
C THR A 32 14.47 -0.62 11.32
N ASN A 33 14.65 0.70 11.11
CA ASN A 33 15.94 1.36 10.78
C ASN A 33 15.78 2.91 10.90
N PRO A 34 16.72 3.71 11.39
CA PRO A 34 16.57 5.17 11.41
C PRO A 34 16.78 5.88 10.05
N LEU A 35 17.43 5.26 9.07
CA LEU A 35 17.89 5.95 7.85
C LEU A 35 16.78 6.32 6.85
N TRP A 36 15.68 5.58 6.88
CA TRP A 36 14.51 5.74 6.00
C TRP A 36 13.28 6.37 6.65
N THR A 37 13.23 6.52 7.99
CA THR A 37 12.15 7.24 8.70
C THR A 37 12.00 8.67 8.18
N SER A 38 13.13 9.23 7.73
CA SER A 38 13.26 10.61 7.29
C SER A 38 12.82 10.83 5.84
N GLU A 39 12.55 9.75 5.08
CA GLU A 39 12.41 9.80 3.62
C GLU A 39 11.05 9.33 3.10
N ILE A 40 10.39 8.41 3.81
CA ILE A 40 8.97 8.12 3.66
C ILE A 40 8.36 8.28 5.05
N ASP A 41 7.69 9.41 5.28
CA ASP A 41 7.00 9.64 6.55
C ASP A 41 5.85 8.62 6.69
N GLY A 42 5.82 7.88 7.79
CA GLY A 42 4.80 6.85 8.06
C GLY A 42 3.37 7.40 7.96
N PRO A 43 3.07 8.56 8.59
CA PRO A 43 1.89 9.37 8.34
C PRO A 43 1.55 9.63 6.87
N ASP A 44 2.50 10.04 6.04
CA ASP A 44 2.27 10.34 4.62
C ASP A 44 1.90 9.09 3.82
N PHE A 45 2.59 7.97 4.09
CA PHE A 45 2.26 6.70 3.46
C PHE A 45 0.86 6.22 3.88
N ARG A 46 0.53 6.35 5.17
CA ARG A 46 -0.81 6.04 5.68
C ARG A 46 -1.88 6.86 4.98
N ALA A 47 -1.72 8.19 4.93
CA ALA A 47 -2.67 9.09 4.30
C ALA A 47 -2.85 8.77 2.80
N ALA A 48 -1.75 8.49 2.10
CA ALA A 48 -1.80 8.12 0.68
C ALA A 48 -2.53 6.79 0.45
N LEU A 49 -2.29 5.77 1.29
CA LEU A 49 -2.96 4.48 1.20
C LEU A 49 -4.46 4.61 1.52
N GLU A 50 -4.82 5.33 2.57
CA GLU A 50 -6.21 5.58 2.97
C GLU A 50 -6.99 6.31 1.86
N GLN A 51 -6.42 7.39 1.31
CA GLN A 51 -7.03 8.11 0.19
C GLN A 51 -7.19 7.21 -1.05
N SER A 52 -6.23 6.33 -1.30
CA SER A 52 -6.27 5.42 -2.45
C SER A 52 -7.37 4.35 -2.29
N LEU A 53 -7.56 3.81 -1.07
CA LEU A 53 -8.68 2.92 -0.75
C LEU A 53 -10.03 3.64 -0.88
N ALA A 54 -10.13 4.90 -0.45
CA ALA A 54 -11.34 5.70 -0.59
C ALA A 54 -11.67 5.94 -2.07
N ASN A 55 -10.68 6.33 -2.88
CA ASN A 55 -10.84 6.54 -4.32
C ASN A 55 -11.26 5.25 -5.05
N ALA A 56 -10.78 4.09 -4.58
CA ALA A 56 -11.16 2.77 -5.08
C ALA A 56 -12.52 2.27 -4.56
N LYS A 57 -13.24 3.04 -3.73
CA LYS A 57 -14.49 2.64 -3.05
C LYS A 57 -14.34 1.38 -2.20
N LEU A 58 -13.17 1.19 -1.60
CA LEU A 58 -12.88 0.09 -0.68
C LEU A 58 -12.95 0.52 0.78
N LEU A 59 -12.58 1.76 1.08
CA LEU A 59 -12.50 2.26 2.46
C LEU A 59 -13.89 2.24 3.13
N GLY A 60 -13.98 1.52 4.24
CA GLY A 60 -15.17 1.40 5.08
C GLY A 60 -15.03 2.12 6.42
N SER A 61 -15.98 1.87 7.33
CA SER A 61 -15.90 2.35 8.72
C SER A 61 -14.78 1.65 9.50
N THR A 62 -14.47 2.14 10.70
CA THR A 62 -13.55 1.47 11.65
C THR A 62 -14.06 0.12 12.16
N SER A 63 -15.34 -0.19 11.94
CA SER A 63 -15.95 -1.49 12.23
C SER A 63 -16.08 -2.40 11.00
N ALA A 64 -15.45 -2.04 9.88
CA ALA A 64 -15.54 -2.79 8.65
C ALA A 64 -15.07 -4.26 8.82
N PRO A 65 -15.69 -5.20 8.06
CA PRO A 65 -15.45 -6.63 8.23
C PRO A 65 -14.04 -7.07 7.80
N TYR A 66 -13.31 -6.25 7.05
CA TYR A 66 -11.95 -6.53 6.64
C TYR A 66 -11.00 -5.45 7.15
N ALA A 67 -9.92 -5.86 7.81
CA ALA A 67 -8.86 -4.98 8.26
C ALA A 67 -7.61 -5.16 7.42
N LEU A 68 -7.20 -4.11 6.71
CA LEU A 68 -5.93 -4.05 6.00
C LEU A 68 -4.88 -3.44 6.92
N ARG A 69 -3.78 -4.17 7.10
CA ARG A 69 -2.55 -3.69 7.73
C ARG A 69 -1.47 -3.54 6.66
N ALA A 70 -0.69 -2.46 6.75
CA ALA A 70 0.53 -2.28 5.98
C ALA A 70 1.73 -2.20 6.94
N ASN A 71 2.80 -2.94 6.66
CA ASN A 71 4.04 -2.89 7.41
C ASN A 71 5.19 -2.63 6.45
N LEU A 72 5.73 -1.42 6.46
CA LEU A 72 6.87 -1.00 5.67
C LEU A 72 8.12 -1.69 6.22
N LEU A 73 8.62 -2.68 5.49
CA LEU A 73 9.70 -3.59 5.88
C LEU A 73 11.09 -3.08 5.49
N ARG A 74 11.20 -2.45 4.32
CA ARG A 74 12.46 -1.85 3.84
C ARG A 74 12.21 -0.74 2.81
N VAL A 75 13.11 0.23 2.74
CA VAL A 75 13.24 1.18 1.63
C VAL A 75 14.71 1.20 1.23
N ASP A 76 14.98 0.69 0.04
CA ASP A 76 16.31 0.73 -0.56
C ASP A 76 16.46 2.00 -1.35
N GLN A 77 17.54 2.74 -1.09
CA GLN A 77 17.85 3.97 -1.79
C GLN A 77 19.27 3.91 -2.34
N PRO A 78 19.56 4.59 -3.46
CA PRO A 78 20.90 4.64 -4.00
C PRO A 78 21.73 5.62 -3.18
N ILE A 79 22.96 5.23 -2.86
CA ILE A 79 23.89 6.05 -2.07
C ILE A 79 24.57 7.12 -2.97
N PHE A 80 24.60 6.90 -4.29
CA PHE A 80 25.19 7.80 -5.29
C PHE A 80 24.69 7.44 -6.72
N GLY A 81 24.72 8.40 -7.65
CA GLY A 81 24.39 8.16 -9.06
C GLY A 81 23.68 9.32 -9.75
N LEU A 82 23.56 9.26 -11.09
CA LEU A 82 22.77 10.23 -11.86
C LEU A 82 21.26 9.94 -11.78
N ASN A 83 20.91 8.65 -11.71
CA ASN A 83 19.54 8.16 -11.52
C ASN A 83 19.36 7.70 -10.07
N PHE A 84 18.23 8.06 -9.48
CA PHE A 84 17.89 7.69 -8.12
C PHE A 84 16.77 6.66 -8.16
N GLU A 85 17.11 5.37 -8.11
CA GLU A 85 16.16 4.27 -7.93
C GLU A 85 15.92 4.01 -6.45
N VAL A 86 14.67 4.14 -6.02
CA VAL A 86 14.21 3.76 -4.68
C VAL A 86 13.28 2.56 -4.77
N THR A 87 13.46 1.58 -3.90
CA THR A 87 12.58 0.40 -3.79
C THR A 87 11.98 0.30 -2.39
N SER A 88 10.66 0.43 -2.30
CA SER A 88 9.89 0.16 -1.08
C SER A 88 9.46 -1.29 -1.03
N GLU A 89 9.49 -1.87 0.16
CA GLU A 89 9.09 -3.23 0.48
C GLU A 89 8.09 -3.19 1.62
N VAL A 90 6.84 -3.56 1.34
CA VAL A 90 5.72 -3.45 2.29
C VAL A 90 5.01 -4.79 2.39
N GLU A 91 4.88 -5.32 3.60
CA GLU A 91 3.96 -6.42 3.88
C GLU A 91 2.55 -5.88 4.04
N TYR A 92 1.63 -6.38 3.24
CA TYR A 92 0.21 -6.18 3.43
C TYR A 92 -0.43 -7.43 4.01
N THR A 93 -1.33 -7.25 4.97
CA THR A 93 -2.16 -8.33 5.51
C THR A 93 -3.61 -7.86 5.55
N LEU A 94 -4.51 -8.61 4.92
CA LEU A 94 -5.95 -8.42 5.00
C LEU A 94 -6.57 -9.52 5.87
N THR A 95 -7.29 -9.12 6.90
CA THR A 95 -7.88 -10.03 7.89
C THR A 95 -9.40 -9.84 7.96
N GLU A 96 -10.16 -10.94 7.97
CA GLU A 96 -11.59 -10.93 8.32
C GLU A 96 -11.71 -10.72 9.84
N THR A 97 -12.30 -9.60 10.26
CA THR A 97 -12.26 -9.13 11.66
C THR A 97 -13.10 -9.99 12.61
N THR A 98 -14.15 -10.64 12.11
CA THR A 98 -15.03 -11.50 12.92
C THR A 98 -14.38 -12.83 13.29
N THR A 99 -13.49 -13.35 12.44
CA THR A 99 -12.88 -14.68 12.61
C THR A 99 -11.37 -14.64 12.84
N ASN A 100 -10.76 -13.45 12.71
CA ASN A 100 -9.31 -13.23 12.68
C ASN A 100 -8.60 -14.03 11.57
N GLN A 101 -9.32 -14.47 10.54
CA GLN A 101 -8.74 -15.19 9.43
C GLN A 101 -7.99 -14.24 8.50
N VAL A 102 -6.71 -14.53 8.26
CA VAL A 102 -5.93 -13.85 7.21
C VAL A 102 -6.39 -14.38 5.85
N ILE A 103 -6.95 -13.51 5.03
CA ILE A 103 -7.47 -13.85 3.70
C ILE A 103 -6.54 -13.40 2.58
N PHE A 104 -5.60 -12.51 2.88
CA PHE A 104 -4.52 -12.10 1.98
C PHE A 104 -3.30 -11.69 2.78
N ARG A 105 -2.11 -12.13 2.33
CA ARG A 105 -0.82 -11.64 2.83
C ARG A 105 0.21 -11.70 1.72
N GLU A 106 0.83 -10.57 1.41
CA GLU A 106 1.86 -10.46 0.38
C GLU A 106 2.88 -9.38 0.77
N ILE A 107 4.15 -9.62 0.43
CA ILE A 107 5.18 -8.59 0.46
C ILE A 107 5.29 -8.01 -0.95
N ILE A 108 5.02 -6.71 -1.09
CA ILE A 108 5.13 -5.99 -2.35
C ILE A 108 6.41 -5.19 -2.35
N ARG A 109 7.27 -5.47 -3.34
CA ARG A 109 8.48 -4.71 -3.65
C ARG A 109 8.25 -3.86 -4.89
N ALA A 110 8.41 -2.54 -4.77
CA ALA A 110 8.08 -1.61 -5.84
C ALA A 110 9.23 -0.61 -6.08
N PRO A 111 10.02 -0.77 -7.15
CA PRO A 111 11.04 0.21 -7.52
C PRO A 111 10.42 1.43 -8.22
N TYR A 112 11.06 2.59 -8.07
CA TYR A 112 10.81 3.77 -8.87
C TYR A 112 12.10 4.57 -9.04
N THR A 113 12.37 5.01 -10.27
CA THR A 113 13.54 5.83 -10.59
C THR A 113 13.16 7.26 -10.91
N ALA A 114 13.76 8.23 -10.23
CA ALA A 114 13.74 9.63 -10.61
C ALA A 114 15.05 10.02 -11.32
N GLY A 115 14.95 10.61 -12.51
CA GLY A 115 16.07 10.99 -13.36
C GLY A 115 16.24 12.51 -13.49
N LEU A 116 17.19 12.94 -14.33
CA LEU A 116 17.46 14.37 -14.58
C LEU A 116 16.26 15.13 -15.18
N GLY A 117 15.37 14.44 -15.89
CA GLY A 117 14.13 15.01 -16.42
C GLY A 117 13.14 15.44 -15.33
N ASP A 118 13.21 14.83 -14.14
CA ASP A 118 12.32 15.15 -13.02
C ASP A 118 12.86 16.30 -12.17
N SER A 119 14.19 16.38 -12.02
CA SER A 119 14.88 17.45 -11.30
C SER A 119 16.38 17.43 -11.54
N VAL A 120 16.99 18.61 -11.70
CA VAL A 120 18.46 18.76 -11.72
C VAL A 120 19.09 18.69 -10.30
N ILE A 121 18.30 18.94 -9.25
CA ILE A 121 18.74 18.86 -7.84
C ILE A 121 18.61 17.42 -7.33
N GLY A 122 19.71 16.83 -6.85
CA GLY A 122 19.79 15.43 -6.41
C GLY A 122 18.88 15.08 -5.22
N ILE A 123 18.87 15.90 -4.16
CA ILE A 123 17.99 15.71 -2.99
C ILE A 123 16.51 15.69 -3.40
N LYS A 124 16.13 16.57 -4.35
CA LYS A 124 14.76 16.59 -4.87
C LYS A 124 14.46 15.32 -5.68
N ARG A 125 15.42 14.79 -6.45
CA ARG A 125 15.24 13.48 -7.13
C ARG A 125 15.04 12.35 -6.14
N LEU A 126 15.85 12.29 -5.08
CA LEU A 126 15.70 11.27 -4.04
C LEU A 126 14.29 11.30 -3.42
N ARG A 127 13.79 12.49 -3.06
CA ARG A 127 12.40 12.65 -2.59
C ARG A 127 11.38 12.14 -3.61
N LEU A 128 11.50 12.55 -4.87
CA LEU A 128 10.59 12.10 -5.93
C LEU A 128 10.64 10.58 -6.14
N ALA A 129 11.81 9.96 -5.97
CA ALA A 129 11.97 8.52 -6.07
C ALA A 129 11.31 7.79 -4.89
N ASN A 130 11.49 8.27 -3.65
CA ASN A 130 10.78 7.77 -2.47
C ASN A 130 9.26 7.83 -2.66
N GLU A 131 8.76 9.00 -3.04
CA GLU A 131 7.33 9.20 -3.29
C GLU A 131 6.81 8.32 -4.44
N GLY A 132 7.58 8.19 -5.52
CA GLY A 132 7.23 7.36 -6.67
C GLY A 132 7.16 5.89 -6.32
N SER A 133 8.11 5.40 -5.52
CA SER A 133 8.14 4.02 -5.06
C SER A 133 6.95 3.71 -4.17
N ALA A 134 6.61 4.60 -3.23
CA ALA A 134 5.42 4.47 -2.39
C ALA A 134 4.13 4.42 -3.22
N ARG A 135 3.97 5.31 -4.21
CA ARG A 135 2.82 5.29 -5.14
C ARG A 135 2.72 4.00 -5.94
N ALA A 136 3.85 3.50 -6.46
CA ALA A 136 3.90 2.24 -7.20
C ALA A 136 3.50 1.05 -6.30
N ASN A 137 3.92 1.06 -5.04
CA ASN A 137 3.55 0.06 -4.05
C ASN A 137 2.03 0.07 -3.78
N ILE A 138 1.46 1.24 -3.51
CA ILE A 138 0.01 1.43 -3.28
C ILE A 138 -0.81 1.00 -4.52
N THR A 139 -0.35 1.36 -5.72
CA THR A 139 -0.99 0.95 -6.98
C THR A 139 -1.01 -0.57 -7.11
N THR A 140 0.08 -1.23 -6.72
CA THR A 140 0.20 -2.69 -6.80
C THR A 140 -0.73 -3.38 -5.81
N ILE A 141 -0.83 -2.93 -4.55
CA ILE A 141 -1.77 -3.54 -3.60
C ILE A 141 -3.23 -3.37 -4.05
N LEU A 142 -3.61 -2.22 -4.61
CA LEU A 142 -4.97 -2.05 -5.17
C LEU A 142 -5.25 -3.05 -6.29
N LYS A 143 -4.28 -3.30 -7.17
CA LYS A 143 -4.40 -4.35 -8.20
C LYS A 143 -4.54 -5.75 -7.59
N ARG A 144 -3.74 -6.07 -6.57
CA ARG A 144 -3.87 -7.37 -5.87
C ARG A 144 -5.25 -7.55 -5.24
N LEU A 145 -5.80 -6.50 -4.65
CA LEU A 145 -7.15 -6.53 -4.06
C LEU A 145 -8.25 -6.67 -5.12
N SER A 146 -8.07 -6.17 -6.35
CA SER A 146 -9.05 -6.40 -7.43
C SER A 146 -9.05 -7.84 -7.95
N ASP A 147 -7.88 -8.48 -7.92
CA ASP A 147 -7.71 -9.87 -8.34
C ASP A 147 -8.21 -10.86 -7.26
N LEU A 148 -8.29 -10.43 -5.99
CA LEU A 148 -8.77 -11.24 -4.87
C LEU A 148 -10.26 -11.56 -5.00
N LYS A 149 -10.61 -12.85 -4.84
CA LYS A 149 -12.00 -13.34 -4.75
C LYS A 149 -12.23 -13.91 -3.35
N ILE A 150 -13.27 -13.42 -2.66
CA ILE A 150 -13.57 -13.85 -1.30
C ILE A 150 -14.75 -14.81 -1.34
N GLU A 151 -14.45 -16.11 -1.28
CA GLU A 151 -15.48 -17.15 -1.25
C GLU A 151 -16.33 -17.05 0.04
N ALA A 152 -17.62 -17.41 -0.06
CA ALA A 152 -18.45 -17.57 1.12
C ALA A 152 -18.08 -18.90 1.79
N LYS A 153 -17.89 -18.90 3.12
CA LYS A 153 -17.71 -20.14 3.89
C LYS A 153 -18.92 -21.05 3.62
N GLN A 154 -18.66 -22.24 3.07
CA GLN A 154 -19.67 -23.31 3.01
C GLN A 154 -19.97 -23.72 4.44
N VAL A 155 -21.12 -23.28 4.98
CA VAL A 155 -21.62 -23.77 6.27
C VAL A 155 -22.16 -25.17 6.00
N SER A 156 -21.37 -26.20 6.31
CA SER A 156 -21.89 -27.57 6.35
C SER A 156 -22.79 -27.69 7.59
N LEU A 157 -24.10 -27.69 7.37
CA LEU A 157 -25.07 -28.17 8.34
C LEU A 157 -24.95 -29.70 8.38
N MET A 158 -24.26 -30.24 9.39
CA MET A 158 -24.41 -31.65 9.72
C MET A 158 -25.69 -31.77 10.56
N ASN A 159 -26.72 -32.39 9.95
CA ASN A 159 -27.92 -32.85 10.64
C ASN A 159 -27.62 -34.11 11.46
#